data_AF-A0A662PA93-F1
#
_entry.id   AF-A0A662PA93-F1
#
_cell.length_a   1.000
_cell.length_b   1.000
_cell.length_c   1.000
_cell.angle_alpha   90.00
_cell.angle_beta   90.00
_cell.angle_gamma   90.00
#
_symmetry.space_group_name_H-M   'P 1'
#
loop_
_entity.id
_entity.type
_entity.pdbx_description
1 polymer ?
#
loop_
_entity_poly.entity_id
_entity_poly.type
_entity_poly.pdbx_seq_one_letter_code
_entity_poly.pdbx_strand_id
1 'polypeptide(L)'
;MERERKFEIAFLICIYLLGFIIRIYPKLLVSPHLPSFLGDVWYRICMAQYILDHGSLPIPDIRYLAYGNVPLWYPPLSPVFLAFLSKITTLDLATVCTRVIPFFEAFTPIPFYFLIKKWYNDQIARISALILALTPSFIYLTGIADLQIFTLWIIPVTLLLISEQYTLKKAIILGVILGINFLFHLSYFVTLITLLLYIVAEKI
;
A
#
# COMPACT_ATOMS: atom_id res chain seq x y z
N MET A 1 26.91 3.73 17.40
CA MET A 1 25.57 3.22 17.74
C MET A 1 24.49 4.29 17.88
N GLU A 2 24.47 5.14 18.93
CA GLU A 2 23.35 6.08 19.12
C GLU A 2 23.28 7.16 18.01
N ARG A 3 24.43 7.72 17.62
CA ARG A 3 24.52 8.71 16.52
C ARG A 3 24.06 8.14 15.18
N GLU A 4 24.44 6.91 14.86
CA GLU A 4 24.04 6.22 13.63
C GLU A 4 22.54 5.94 13.62
N ARG A 5 21.99 5.49 14.74
CA ARG A 5 20.55 5.30 14.90
C ARG A 5 19.77 6.61 14.73
N LYS A 6 20.24 7.71 15.31
CA LYS A 6 19.64 9.04 15.13
C LYS A 6 19.68 9.47 13.66
N PHE A 7 20.80 9.25 12.98
CA PHE A 7 20.94 9.55 11.56
C PHE A 7 20.00 8.71 10.69
N GLU A 8 19.89 7.40 10.95
CA GLU A 8 18.97 6.51 10.24
C GLU A 8 17.52 6.95 10.40
N ILE A 9 17.08 7.26 11.63
CA ILE A 9 15.74 7.76 11.89
C ILE A 9 15.50 9.07 11.12
N ALA A 10 16.44 10.01 11.17
CA ALA A 10 16.34 11.27 10.43
C ALA A 10 16.26 11.03 8.91
N PHE A 11 17.06 10.12 8.37
CA PHE A 11 17.02 9.75 6.96
C PHE A 11 15.64 9.19 6.56
N LEU A 12 15.09 8.25 7.34
CA LEU A 12 13.78 7.66 7.06
C LEU A 12 12.64 8.68 7.16
N ILE A 13 12.71 9.61 8.13
CA ILE A 13 11.76 10.72 8.24
C ILE A 13 11.87 11.64 7.01
N CYS A 14 13.09 11.97 6.57
CA CYS A 14 13.29 12.77 5.37
C CYS A 14 12.72 12.09 4.11
N ILE A 15 12.95 10.78 3.93
CA ILE A 15 12.38 10.01 2.82
C ILE A 15 10.85 9.99 2.88
N TYR A 16 10.28 9.78 4.06
CA TYR A 16 8.83 9.83 4.26
C TYR A 16 8.25 11.20 3.90
N LEU A 17 8.80 12.27 4.46
CA LEU A 17 8.33 13.64 4.23
C LEU A 17 8.47 14.05 2.77
N LEU A 18 9.59 13.71 2.13
CA LEU A 18 9.81 13.95 0.71
C LEU A 18 8.78 13.20 -0.14
N GLY A 19 8.59 11.90 0.14
CA GLY A 19 7.60 11.08 -0.54
C GLY A 19 6.16 11.58 -0.35
N PHE A 20 5.84 12.09 0.85
CA PHE A 20 4.56 12.70 1.15
C PHE A 20 4.36 14.00 0.37
N ILE A 21 5.32 14.94 0.46
CA ILE A 21 5.25 16.25 -0.20
C ILE A 21 5.06 16.10 -1.71
N ILE A 22 5.85 15.23 -2.36
CA ILE A 22 5.77 15.01 -3.80
C ILE A 22 4.39 14.47 -4.23
N ARG A 23 3.72 13.68 -3.39
CA ARG A 23 2.40 13.10 -3.71
C ARG A 23 1.24 14.00 -3.33
N ILE A 24 1.33 14.72 -2.21
CA ILE A 24 0.25 15.59 -1.73
C ILE A 24 0.23 16.93 -2.45
N TYR A 25 1.40 17.52 -2.75
CA TYR A 25 1.48 18.88 -3.29
C TYR A 25 0.72 19.04 -4.61
N PRO A 26 0.87 18.17 -5.63
CA PRO A 26 0.09 18.28 -6.86
C PRO A 26 -1.42 18.15 -6.62
N LYS A 27 -1.81 17.28 -5.68
CA LYS A 27 -3.22 17.07 -5.33
C LYS A 27 -3.81 18.32 -4.66
N LEU A 28 -3.02 19.12 -3.93
CA LEU A 28 -3.48 20.36 -3.28
C LEU A 28 -3.77 21.48 -4.29
N LEU A 29 -3.19 21.42 -5.49
CA LEU A 29 -3.41 22.40 -6.56
C LEU A 29 -4.72 22.18 -7.32
N VAL A 30 -5.41 21.06 -7.08
CA VAL A 30 -6.68 20.70 -7.72
C VAL A 30 -7.77 20.46 -6.67
N SER A 31 -9.02 20.42 -7.13
CA SER A 31 -10.16 20.10 -6.26
C SER A 31 -9.93 18.78 -5.52
N PRO A 32 -10.20 18.72 -4.20
CA PRO A 32 -10.07 17.49 -3.44
C PRO A 32 -11.02 16.38 -3.91
N HIS A 33 -12.06 16.73 -4.68
CA HIS A 33 -13.01 15.79 -5.27
C HIS A 33 -12.54 15.17 -6.59
N LEU A 34 -11.26 15.36 -6.96
CA LEU A 34 -10.62 14.77 -8.15
C LEU A 34 -9.47 13.82 -7.75
N PRO A 35 -9.77 12.62 -7.22
CA PRO A 35 -8.80 11.70 -6.63
C PRO A 35 -7.82 11.05 -7.60
N SER A 36 -8.27 10.76 -8.83
CA SER A 36 -7.45 10.15 -9.89
C SER A 36 -8.30 10.01 -11.16
N PHE A 37 -7.68 9.97 -12.34
CA PHE A 37 -8.35 9.65 -13.60
C PHE A 37 -8.50 8.12 -13.83
N LEU A 38 -8.08 7.28 -12.89
CA LEU A 38 -8.17 5.82 -13.00
C LEU A 38 -9.52 5.29 -12.50
N GLY A 39 -10.18 4.49 -13.33
CA GLY A 39 -11.49 3.90 -13.02
C GLY A 39 -11.51 3.05 -11.74
N ASP A 40 -10.39 2.41 -11.41
CA ASP A 40 -10.24 1.53 -10.24
C ASP A 40 -10.43 2.27 -8.91
N VAL A 41 -10.01 3.54 -8.85
CA VAL A 41 -10.16 4.39 -7.65
C VAL A 41 -11.62 4.79 -7.47
N TRP A 42 -12.27 5.19 -8.56
CA TRP A 42 -13.69 5.52 -8.57
C TRP A 42 -14.57 4.33 -8.22
N TYR A 43 -14.20 3.13 -8.67
CA TYR A 43 -14.87 1.90 -8.24
C TYR A 43 -14.85 1.75 -6.71
N ARG A 44 -13.66 1.84 -6.10
CA ARG A 44 -13.51 1.66 -4.65
C ARG A 44 -14.22 2.75 -3.87
N ILE A 45 -14.23 3.99 -4.36
CA ILE A 45 -15.03 5.08 -3.78
C ILE A 45 -16.52 4.74 -3.83
N CYS A 46 -17.04 4.27 -4.96
CA CYS A 46 -18.44 3.87 -5.09
C CYS A 46 -18.82 2.74 -4.10
N MET A 47 -17.99 1.69 -4.03
CA MET A 47 -18.23 0.59 -3.08
C MET A 47 -18.09 1.04 -1.62
N ALA A 48 -17.13 1.92 -1.32
CA ALA A 48 -16.95 2.47 0.02
C ALA A 48 -18.14 3.35 0.44
N GLN A 49 -18.70 4.13 -0.48
CA GLN A 49 -19.89 4.94 -0.23
C GLN A 49 -21.08 4.04 0.12
N TYR A 50 -21.28 2.96 -0.64
CA TYR A 50 -22.33 1.98 -0.33
C TYR A 50 -22.19 1.41 1.09
N ILE A 51 -20.97 1.07 1.51
CA ILE A 51 -20.68 0.59 2.88
C ILE A 51 -21.03 1.65 3.92
N LEU A 52 -20.72 2.93 3.68
CA LEU A 52 -21.09 4.03 4.59
C LEU A 52 -22.61 4.18 4.72
N ASP A 53 -23.32 4.07 3.60
CA ASP A 53 -24.77 4.29 3.55
C ASP A 53 -25.57 3.10 4.11
N HIS A 54 -25.10 1.87 3.90
CA HIS A 54 -25.86 0.65 4.19
C HIS A 54 -25.26 -0.24 5.29
N GLY A 55 -24.01 0.00 5.69
CA GLY A 55 -23.32 -0.83 6.67
C GLY A 55 -23.01 -2.25 6.20
N SER A 56 -23.11 -2.53 4.90
CA SER A 56 -22.88 -3.85 4.30
C SER A 56 -21.98 -3.76 3.07
N LEU A 57 -21.39 -4.91 2.68
CA LEU A 57 -20.70 -5.00 1.40
C LEU A 57 -21.73 -4.99 0.25
N PRO A 58 -21.42 -4.32 -0.88
CA PRO A 58 -22.28 -4.30 -2.07
C PRO A 58 -22.18 -5.65 -2.80
N ILE A 59 -22.82 -6.69 -2.24
CA ILE A 59 -22.90 -8.03 -2.84
C ILE A 59 -24.37 -8.30 -3.19
N PRO A 60 -24.73 -8.41 -4.48
CA PRO A 60 -23.88 -8.34 -5.67
C PRO A 60 -23.31 -6.94 -5.97
N ASP A 61 -22.27 -6.86 -6.79
CA ASP A 61 -21.64 -5.58 -7.18
C ASP A 61 -22.69 -4.63 -7.77
N ILE A 62 -22.91 -3.51 -7.07
CA ILE A 62 -23.99 -2.56 -7.35
C ILE A 62 -23.91 -1.90 -8.73
N ARG A 63 -22.76 -1.95 -9.41
CA ARG A 63 -22.63 -1.44 -10.78
C ARG A 63 -23.25 -2.36 -11.82
N TYR A 64 -23.44 -3.63 -11.45
CA TYR A 64 -23.90 -4.68 -12.36
C TYR A 64 -25.28 -5.20 -11.97
N LEU A 65 -26.09 -4.41 -11.25
CA LEU A 65 -27.45 -4.81 -10.83
C LEU A 65 -28.31 -5.31 -12.01
N ALA A 66 -28.20 -4.66 -13.19
CA ALA A 66 -28.91 -5.07 -14.40
C ALA A 66 -28.49 -6.45 -14.95
N TYR A 67 -27.32 -6.95 -14.55
CA TYR A 67 -26.75 -8.23 -14.98
C TYR A 67 -26.92 -9.33 -13.92
N GLY A 68 -27.60 -9.05 -12.80
CA GLY A 68 -27.87 -10.02 -11.74
C GLY A 68 -26.73 -10.15 -10.73
N ASN A 69 -26.43 -11.39 -10.32
CA ASN A 69 -25.53 -11.67 -9.20
C ASN A 69 -24.06 -11.69 -9.63
N VAL A 70 -23.49 -10.52 -9.95
CA VAL A 70 -22.07 -10.37 -10.28
C VAL A 70 -21.25 -10.23 -8.99
N PRO A 71 -20.21 -11.06 -8.78
CA PRO A 71 -19.35 -10.93 -7.59
C PRO A 71 -18.55 -9.63 -7.62
N LEU A 72 -18.03 -9.22 -6.46
CA LEU A 72 -17.15 -8.06 -6.35
C LEU A 72 -15.91 -8.24 -7.24
N TRP A 73 -15.56 -7.18 -7.98
CA TRP A 73 -14.37 -7.17 -8.83
C TRP A 73 -13.08 -7.02 -8.01
N TYR A 74 -13.09 -6.21 -6.95
CA TYR A 74 -11.93 -6.04 -6.07
C TYR A 74 -12.16 -6.68 -4.70
N PRO A 75 -11.08 -7.11 -4.03
CA PRO A 75 -11.14 -7.56 -2.65
C PRO A 75 -11.77 -6.54 -1.69
N PRO A 76 -12.52 -6.99 -0.67
CA PRO A 76 -13.42 -6.13 0.10
C PRO A 76 -12.71 -5.21 1.10
N LEU A 77 -11.47 -5.51 1.52
CA LEU A 77 -10.81 -4.71 2.56
C LEU A 77 -10.39 -3.33 2.03
N SER A 78 -10.15 -3.20 0.73
CA SER A 78 -9.85 -1.90 0.10
C SER A 78 -10.99 -0.88 0.25
N PRO A 79 -12.23 -1.15 -0.21
CA PRO A 79 -13.34 -0.21 0.00
C PRO A 79 -13.74 -0.08 1.47
N VAL A 80 -13.64 -1.15 2.28
CA VAL A 80 -13.86 -1.07 3.74
C VAL A 80 -12.87 -0.11 4.40
N PHE A 81 -11.61 -0.15 3.99
CA PHE A 81 -10.57 0.74 4.51
C PHE A 81 -10.85 2.21 4.17
N LEU A 82 -11.29 2.51 2.93
CA LEU A 82 -11.68 3.87 2.56
C LEU A 82 -12.90 4.37 3.34
N ALA A 83 -13.93 3.52 3.50
CA ALA A 83 -15.10 3.84 4.32
C ALA A 83 -14.69 4.13 5.77
N PHE A 84 -13.82 3.29 6.34
CA PHE A 84 -13.28 3.50 7.68
C PHE A 84 -12.53 4.84 7.79
N LEU A 85 -11.63 5.15 6.84
CA LEU A 85 -10.90 6.41 6.82
C LEU A 85 -11.84 7.63 6.71
N SER A 86 -12.87 7.56 5.86
CA SER A 86 -13.87 8.62 5.75
C SER A 86 -14.62 8.82 7.07
N LYS A 87 -15.03 7.72 7.73
CA LYS A 87 -15.72 7.78 9.02
C LYS A 87 -14.88 8.41 10.13
N ILE A 88 -13.58 8.10 10.22
CA ILE A 88 -12.71 8.65 11.28
C ILE A 88 -12.26 10.08 10.99
N THR A 89 -12.09 10.45 9.72
CA THR A 89 -11.64 11.80 9.33
C THR A 89 -12.79 12.77 9.13
N THR A 90 -14.03 12.25 9.01
CA THR A 90 -15.24 13.00 8.63
C THR A 90 -15.17 13.64 7.24
N LEU A 91 -14.18 13.26 6.43
CA LEU A 91 -14.00 13.73 5.06
C LEU A 91 -14.79 12.85 4.08
N ASP A 92 -15.26 13.41 2.98
CA ASP A 92 -15.80 12.61 1.88
C ASP A 92 -14.70 11.71 1.28
N LEU A 93 -15.12 10.61 0.66
CA LEU A 93 -14.21 9.57 0.16
C LEU A 93 -13.20 10.10 -0.89
N ALA A 94 -13.61 11.04 -1.74
CA ALA A 94 -12.70 11.63 -2.71
C ALA A 94 -11.63 12.48 -2.02
N THR A 95 -12.02 13.26 -1.01
CA THR A 95 -11.07 14.01 -0.17
C THR A 95 -10.16 13.08 0.63
N VAL A 96 -10.64 11.94 1.15
CA VAL A 96 -9.78 10.92 1.78
C VAL A 96 -8.70 10.44 0.79
N CYS A 97 -9.08 10.09 -0.44
CA CYS A 97 -8.13 9.68 -1.47
C CYS A 97 -7.11 10.78 -1.83
N THR A 98 -7.51 12.05 -1.87
CA THR A 98 -6.60 13.15 -2.24
C THR A 98 -5.78 13.72 -1.09
N ARG A 99 -6.23 13.57 0.16
CA ARG A 99 -5.64 14.24 1.33
C ARG A 99 -5.09 13.30 2.39
N VAL A 100 -5.65 12.09 2.51
CA VAL A 100 -5.29 11.14 3.57
C VAL A 100 -4.44 10.00 3.01
N ILE A 101 -4.83 9.41 1.88
CA ILE A 101 -4.07 8.31 1.27
C ILE A 101 -2.59 8.65 0.99
N PRO A 102 -2.19 9.89 0.61
CA PRO A 102 -0.78 10.24 0.46
C PRO A 102 0.12 9.97 1.67
N PHE A 103 -0.43 10.00 2.89
CA PHE A 103 0.33 9.64 4.10
C PHE A 103 0.71 8.15 4.12
N PHE A 104 -0.16 7.30 3.57
CA PHE A 104 0.11 5.89 3.38
C PHE A 104 1.09 5.75 2.21
N GLU A 105 0.77 6.28 1.03
CA GLU A 105 1.62 6.18 -0.18
C GLU A 105 3.10 6.51 0.07
N ALA A 106 3.37 7.52 0.90
CA ALA A 106 4.71 7.95 1.30
C ALA A 106 5.54 6.90 2.06
N PHE A 107 4.89 5.92 2.70
CA PHE A 107 5.56 4.84 3.44
C PHE A 107 6.16 3.78 2.52
N THR A 108 5.77 3.73 1.24
CA THR A 108 6.19 2.70 0.27
C THR A 108 7.71 2.43 0.20
N PRO A 109 8.63 3.40 0.28
CA PRO A 109 10.06 3.12 0.18
C PRO A 109 10.68 2.59 1.48
N ILE A 110 10.01 2.71 2.62
CA ILE A 110 10.59 2.44 3.95
C ILE A 110 10.81 0.93 4.17
N PRO A 111 9.82 0.04 3.94
CA PRO A 111 10.07 -1.39 4.01
C PRO A 111 11.19 -1.88 3.09
N PHE A 112 11.29 -1.28 1.89
CA PHE A 112 12.34 -1.59 0.93
C PHE A 112 13.73 -1.23 1.45
N TYR A 113 13.88 -0.08 2.13
CA TYR A 113 15.12 0.30 2.81
C TYR A 113 15.61 -0.81 3.77
N PHE A 114 14.73 -1.31 4.65
CA PHE A 114 15.11 -2.33 5.62
C PHE A 114 15.49 -3.66 4.96
N LEU A 115 14.79 -4.04 3.88
CA LEU A 115 15.12 -5.24 3.11
C LEU A 115 16.53 -5.15 2.52
N ILE A 116 16.83 -4.05 1.81
CA ILE A 116 18.15 -3.86 1.20
C ILE A 116 19.24 -3.74 2.26
N LYS A 117 18.96 -3.10 3.40
CA LYS A 117 19.91 -3.02 4.53
C LYS A 117 20.29 -4.41 5.03
N LYS A 118 19.32 -5.32 5.13
CA LYS A 118 19.53 -6.70 5.57
C LYS A 118 20.35 -7.51 4.57
N TRP A 119 20.06 -7.39 3.27
CA TRP A 119 20.73 -8.17 2.23
C TRP A 119 22.10 -7.65 1.84
N TYR A 120 22.34 -6.35 2.05
CA TYR A 120 23.57 -5.68 1.65
C TYR A 120 24.16 -4.91 2.84
N ASN A 121 24.02 -3.58 2.83
CA ASN A 121 24.52 -2.70 3.87
C ASN A 121 23.77 -1.36 3.87
N ASP A 122 24.04 -0.56 4.89
CA ASP A 122 23.43 0.75 5.11
C ASP A 122 23.56 1.72 3.95
N GLN A 123 24.72 1.76 3.29
CA GLN A 123 24.97 2.72 2.22
C GLN A 123 24.13 2.38 1.00
N ILE A 124 24.12 1.10 0.60
CA ILE A 124 23.32 0.62 -0.51
C ILE A 124 21.83 0.83 -0.21
N ALA A 125 21.38 0.51 1.00
CA ALA A 125 19.99 0.72 1.42
C ALA A 125 19.54 2.18 1.28
N ARG A 126 20.35 3.13 1.73
CA ARG A 126 20.04 4.57 1.62
C ARG A 126 19.94 5.00 0.15
N ILE A 127 20.91 4.61 -0.67
CA ILE A 127 20.94 4.95 -2.10
C ILE A 127 19.72 4.35 -2.81
N SER A 128 19.45 3.06 -2.61
CA SER A 128 18.31 2.37 -3.23
C SER A 128 16.97 2.97 -2.80
N ALA A 129 16.80 3.28 -1.51
CA ALA A 129 15.57 3.91 -1.02
C ALA A 129 15.37 5.32 -1.58
N LEU A 130 16.44 6.11 -1.70
CA LEU A 130 16.39 7.45 -2.29
C LEU A 130 16.04 7.38 -3.78
N ILE A 131 16.69 6.48 -4.54
CA ILE A 131 16.39 6.26 -5.96
C ILE A 131 14.92 5.88 -6.13
N LEU A 132 14.43 4.90 -5.38
CA LEU A 132 13.04 4.46 -5.46
C LEU A 132 12.06 5.60 -5.11
N ALA A 133 12.33 6.33 -4.01
CA ALA A 133 11.49 7.43 -3.55
C ALA A 133 11.41 8.60 -4.54
N LEU A 134 12.45 8.80 -5.36
CA LEU A 134 12.55 9.85 -6.36
C LEU A 134 12.20 9.40 -7.79
N THR A 135 11.99 8.10 -8.02
CA THR A 135 11.70 7.57 -9.34
C THR A 135 10.31 8.03 -9.80
N PRO A 136 10.19 8.83 -10.88
CA PRO A 136 8.91 9.44 -11.26
C PRO A 136 7.80 8.42 -11.58
N SER A 137 8.14 7.32 -12.26
CA SER A 137 7.18 6.26 -12.56
C SER A 137 6.65 5.58 -11.30
N PHE A 138 7.52 5.37 -10.31
CA PHE A 138 7.13 4.82 -9.01
C PHE A 138 6.24 5.79 -8.25
N ILE A 139 6.62 7.07 -8.17
CA ILE A 139 5.80 8.11 -7.55
C ILE A 139 4.42 8.19 -8.20
N TYR A 140 4.37 8.19 -9.53
CA TYR A 140 3.12 8.24 -10.28
C TYR A 140 2.23 7.04 -9.96
N LEU A 141 2.74 5.81 -10.14
CA LEU A 141 1.95 4.58 -9.93
C LEU A 141 1.57 4.34 -8.47
N THR A 142 2.33 4.87 -7.52
CA THR A 142 2.02 4.77 -6.09
C THR A 142 1.28 5.99 -5.55
N GLY A 143 1.11 7.05 -6.34
CA GLY A 143 0.54 8.34 -5.95
C GLY A 143 -0.91 8.55 -6.43
N ILE A 144 -1.54 7.51 -6.99
CA ILE A 144 -2.87 7.57 -7.62
C ILE A 144 -4.03 7.23 -6.68
N ALA A 145 -3.77 7.09 -5.38
CA ALA A 145 -4.73 6.58 -4.39
C ALA A 145 -5.27 5.17 -4.70
N ASP A 146 -4.49 4.37 -5.44
CA ASP A 146 -4.73 2.94 -5.57
C ASP A 146 -4.18 2.22 -4.33
N LEU A 147 -5.02 1.42 -3.67
CA LEU A 147 -4.65 0.67 -2.48
C LEU A 147 -3.70 -0.50 -2.76
N GLN A 148 -3.28 -0.71 -4.03
CA GLN A 148 -2.12 -1.52 -4.40
C GLN A 148 -0.83 -1.14 -3.66
N ILE A 149 -0.72 0.11 -3.16
CA ILE A 149 0.42 0.53 -2.33
C ILE A 149 0.67 -0.40 -1.13
N PHE A 150 -0.38 -1.01 -0.56
CA PHE A 150 -0.23 -1.95 0.55
C PHE A 150 0.46 -3.23 0.11
N THR A 151 0.16 -3.75 -1.09
CA THR A 151 0.89 -4.88 -1.67
C THR A 151 2.37 -4.54 -1.83
N LEU A 152 2.70 -3.31 -2.26
CA LEU A 152 4.08 -2.87 -2.40
C LEU A 152 4.82 -2.76 -1.06
N TRP A 153 4.12 -2.49 0.05
CA TRP A 153 4.74 -2.55 1.40
C TRP A 153 4.94 -3.98 1.85
N ILE A 154 3.98 -4.83 1.56
CA ILE A 154 3.93 -6.20 2.05
C ILE A 154 5.03 -7.05 1.42
N ILE A 155 5.37 -6.85 0.13
CA ILE A 155 6.44 -7.59 -0.53
C ILE A 155 7.77 -7.53 0.26
N PRO A 156 8.39 -6.36 0.51
CA PRO A 156 9.63 -6.30 1.27
C PRO A 156 9.49 -6.75 2.73
N VAL A 157 8.35 -6.51 3.39
CA VAL A 157 8.11 -7.00 4.76
C VAL A 157 8.11 -8.53 4.81
N THR A 158 7.44 -9.18 3.86
CA THR A 158 7.36 -10.65 3.81
C THR A 158 8.71 -11.27 3.50
N LEU A 159 9.48 -10.68 2.59
CA LEU A 159 10.87 -11.08 2.30
C LEU A 159 11.80 -10.90 3.52
N LEU A 160 11.65 -9.80 4.26
CA LEU A 160 12.37 -9.59 5.53
C LEU A 160 12.07 -10.69 6.55
N LEU A 161 10.80 -11.09 6.69
CA LEU A 161 10.39 -12.10 7.66
C LEU A 161 10.95 -13.50 7.33
N ILE A 162 11.02 -13.85 6.05
CA ILE A 162 11.50 -15.17 5.62
C ILE A 162 13.02 -15.27 5.45
N SER A 163 13.72 -14.14 5.30
CA SER A 163 15.19 -14.10 5.22
C SER A 163 15.89 -14.25 6.58
N GLU A 164 15.16 -14.51 7.65
CA GLU A 164 15.70 -14.89 8.95
C GLU A 164 15.29 -16.33 9.29
N GLN A 165 15.89 -16.90 10.35
CA GLN A 165 15.46 -18.17 10.89
C GLN A 165 13.93 -18.20 11.11
N TYR A 166 13.30 -19.18 10.45
CA TYR A 166 11.86 -19.34 10.43
C TYR A 166 11.37 -19.88 11.78
N THR A 167 10.35 -19.25 12.34
CA THR A 167 9.72 -19.65 13.61
C THR A 167 8.21 -19.68 13.45
N LEU A 168 7.51 -20.44 14.30
CA LEU A 168 6.04 -20.48 14.28
C LEU A 168 5.42 -19.08 14.39
N LYS A 169 5.97 -18.22 15.24
CA LYS A 169 5.53 -16.83 15.38
C LYS A 169 5.61 -16.07 14.05
N LYS A 170 6.73 -16.20 13.32
CA LYS A 170 6.90 -15.57 12.00
C LYS A 170 5.97 -16.18 10.96
N ALA A 171 5.72 -17.49 11.01
CA ALA A 171 4.76 -18.15 10.14
C ALA A 171 3.34 -17.59 10.31
N ILE A 172 2.91 -17.39 11.56
CA ILE A 172 1.61 -16.79 11.88
C ILE A 172 1.55 -15.34 11.38
N ILE A 173 2.57 -14.53 11.66
CA ILE A 173 2.64 -13.14 11.19
C ILE A 173 2.58 -13.08 9.67
N LEU A 174 3.35 -13.93 8.97
CA LEU A 174 3.37 -14.03 7.52
C LEU A 174 1.98 -14.40 6.97
N GLY A 175 1.33 -15.41 7.54
CA GLY A 175 -0.04 -15.81 7.16
C GLY A 175 -1.06 -14.68 7.32
N VAL A 176 -1.00 -13.93 8.42
CA VAL A 176 -1.86 -12.77 8.67
C VAL A 176 -1.59 -11.67 7.64
N ILE A 177 -0.33 -11.31 7.40
CA ILE A 177 0.03 -10.26 6.43
C ILE A 177 -0.40 -10.65 5.01
N LEU A 178 -0.20 -11.91 4.62
CA LEU A 178 -0.65 -12.40 3.32
C LEU A 178 -2.17 -12.44 3.20
N GLY A 179 -2.88 -12.83 4.27
CA GLY A 179 -4.35 -12.76 4.33
C GLY A 179 -4.87 -11.33 4.18
N ILE A 180 -4.23 -10.37 4.84
CA ILE A 180 -4.54 -8.94 4.68
C ILE A 180 -4.29 -8.50 3.24
N ASN A 181 -3.14 -8.85 2.64
CA ASN A 181 -2.82 -8.50 1.26
C ASN A 181 -3.85 -9.04 0.27
N PHE A 182 -4.24 -10.31 0.45
CA PHE A 182 -5.28 -10.98 -0.35
C PHE A 182 -6.60 -10.24 -0.30
N LEU A 183 -6.97 -9.72 0.87
CA LEU A 183 -8.20 -8.97 1.07
C LEU A 183 -8.12 -7.50 0.60
N PHE A 184 -6.92 -6.96 0.36
CA PHE A 184 -6.72 -5.56 -0.03
C PHE A 184 -6.65 -5.36 -1.56
N HIS A 185 -5.93 -6.21 -2.29
CA HIS A 185 -5.69 -5.97 -3.71
C HIS A 185 -5.49 -7.25 -4.52
N LEU A 186 -5.97 -7.26 -5.76
CA LEU A 186 -5.83 -8.40 -6.67
C LEU A 186 -4.37 -8.80 -6.92
N SER A 187 -3.44 -7.85 -6.85
CA SER A 187 -2.00 -8.09 -7.02
C SER A 187 -1.35 -8.90 -5.89
N TYR A 188 -2.11 -9.45 -4.94
CA TYR A 188 -1.57 -10.33 -3.89
C TYR A 188 -0.76 -11.50 -4.48
N PHE A 189 -1.11 -11.97 -5.69
CA PHE A 189 -0.37 -13.04 -6.37
C PHE A 189 1.08 -12.65 -6.68
N VAL A 190 1.37 -11.36 -6.89
CA VAL A 190 2.73 -10.86 -7.11
C VAL A 190 3.57 -11.15 -5.88
N THR A 191 3.05 -10.86 -4.69
CA THR A 191 3.72 -11.20 -3.43
C THR A 191 3.98 -12.70 -3.30
N LEU A 192 2.99 -13.54 -3.63
CA LEU A 192 3.15 -14.99 -3.56
C LEU A 192 4.22 -15.50 -4.54
N ILE A 193 4.20 -15.03 -5.79
CA ILE A 193 5.20 -15.38 -6.80
C ILE A 193 6.59 -14.92 -6.34
N THR A 194 6.74 -13.70 -5.84
CA THR A 194 8.01 -13.19 -5.31
C THR A 194 8.54 -14.05 -4.17
N LEU A 195 7.68 -14.46 -3.24
CA LEU A 195 8.07 -15.36 -2.14
C LEU A 195 8.50 -16.74 -2.64
N LEU A 196 7.76 -17.32 -3.60
CA LEU A 196 8.12 -18.60 -4.21
C LEU A 196 9.48 -18.53 -4.92
N LEU A 197 9.71 -17.48 -5.72
CA LEU A 197 10.99 -17.26 -6.40
C LEU A 197 12.14 -17.13 -5.41
N TYR A 198 11.94 -16.39 -4.32
CA TYR A 198 12.95 -16.26 -3.27
C TYR A 198 13.27 -17.61 -2.61
N ILE A 199 12.25 -18.40 -2.25
CA ILE A 199 12.44 -19.72 -1.63
C ILE A 199 13.17 -20.69 -2.58
N VAL A 200 12.85 -20.63 -3.88
CA VAL A 200 13.55 -21.44 -4.89
C VAL A 200 15.01 -21.00 -5.02
N ALA A 201 15.27 -19.69 -5.07
CA ALA A 201 16.61 -19.15 -5.19
C ALA A 201 17.51 -19.50 -3.98
N GLU A 202 16.97 -19.53 -2.77
CA GLU A 202 17.71 -19.93 -1.54
C GLU A 202 18.04 -21.44 -1.49
N LYS A 203 17.40 -22.26 -2.32
CA LYS A 203 17.59 -23.72 -2.35
C LYS A 203 18.50 -24.20 -3.48
N ILE A 204 18.91 -23.30 -4.39
CA ILE A 204 19.84 -23.56 -5.50
C ILE A 204 21.22 -23.08 -5.07
#